data_AF-A0A258E6H4-F1
#
_entry.id   AF-A0A258E6H4-F1
#
_cell.length_a   1.000
_cell.length_b   1.000
_cell.length_c   1.000
_cell.angle_alpha   90.00
_cell.angle_beta   90.00
_cell.angle_gamma   90.00
#
_symmetry.space_group_name_H-M   'P 1'
#
loop_
_entity.id
_entity.type
_entity.pdbx_description
1 polymer ?
#
loop_
_entity_poly.entity_id
_entity_poly.type
_entity_poly.pdbx_seq_one_letter_code
_entity_poly.pdbx_strand_id
1 'polypeptide(L)' 'MSTWVEVPKNSDFTIYNLPFGVFKNKKLSPRIGIAIGDKIVDL' A
#
# COMPACT_ATOMS: atom_id res chain seq x y z
N MET A 1 -17.23 1.82 -5.79
CA MET A 1 -15.97 2.59 -5.69
C MET A 1 -14.94 1.88 -6.56
N SER A 2 -14.14 2.62 -7.34
CA SER A 2 -13.05 2.07 -8.15
C SER A 2 -11.74 2.79 -7.82
N THR A 3 -10.62 2.12 -8.00
CA THR A 3 -9.26 2.66 -7.81
C THR A 3 -8.49 2.57 -9.12
N TRP A 4 -7.54 3.49 -9.33
CA TRP A 4 -6.61 3.43 -10.46
C TRP A 4 -5.44 2.46 -10.21
N VAL A 5 -5.22 2.08 -8.94
CA VAL A 5 -4.25 1.06 -8.57
C VAL A 5 -4.87 -0.30 -8.81
N GLU A 6 -4.20 -1.15 -9.58
CA GLU A 6 -4.61 -2.54 -9.74
C GLU A 6 -4.45 -3.29 -8.42
N VAL A 7 -5.57 -3.86 -7.94
CA VAL A 7 -5.62 -4.62 -6.68
C VAL A 7 -6.02 -6.06 -7.04
N PRO A 8 -5.19 -7.06 -6.71
CA PRO A 8 -5.54 -8.46 -6.91
C PRO A 8 -6.86 -8.81 -6.19
N LYS A 9 -7.69 -9.64 -6.83
CA LYS A 9 -9.04 -9.99 -6.34
C LYS A 9 -9.06 -10.54 -4.91
N ASN A 10 -7.98 -11.21 -4.48
CA ASN A 10 -7.85 -11.83 -3.16
C ASN A 10 -6.80 -11.12 -2.29
N SER A 11 -6.51 -9.85 -2.56
CA SER A 11 -5.59 -9.06 -1.73
C SER A 11 -6.26 -8.66 -0.41
N ASP A 12 -5.54 -8.83 0.70
CA ASP A 12 -5.96 -8.28 1.98
C ASP A 12 -5.91 -6.74 2.00
N PHE A 13 -5.14 -6.13 1.10
CA PHE A 13 -4.91 -4.68 1.02
C PHE A 13 -5.82 -4.04 -0.04
N THR A 14 -7.13 -4.10 0.21
CA THR A 14 -8.13 -3.53 -0.70
C THR A 14 -8.22 -2.00 -0.57
N ILE A 15 -8.93 -1.34 -1.50
CA ILE A 15 -9.22 0.10 -1.34
C ILE A 15 -10.04 0.42 -0.06
N TYR A 16 -10.68 -0.59 0.53
CA TYR A 16 -11.44 -0.48 1.78
C TYR A 16 -10.60 -0.83 3.01
N ASN A 17 -9.43 -1.43 2.82
CA ASN A 17 -8.50 -1.79 3.89
C ASN A 17 -7.13 -1.18 3.58
N LEU A 18 -6.89 0.00 4.13
CA LEU A 18 -5.69 0.79 3.94
C LEU A 18 -4.86 0.78 5.24
N PRO A 19 -4.17 -0.33 5.57
CA PRO A 19 -3.41 -0.41 6.80
C PRO A 19 -2.17 0.49 6.71
N PHE A 20 -1.90 1.17 7.82
CA PHE A 20 -0.68 1.95 7.98
C PHE A 20 0.44 1.06 8.49
N GLY A 21 1.65 1.28 8.00
CA GLY A 21 2.84 0.58 8.44
C GLY A 21 4.10 1.41 8.23
N VAL A 22 5.21 0.91 8.76
CA VAL A 22 6.55 1.46 8.47
C VAL A 22 7.21 0.59 7.42
N PHE A 23 7.66 1.19 6.33
CA PHE A 23 8.39 0.49 5.27
C PHE A 23 9.75 1.14 5.02
N LYS A 24 10.62 0.41 4.33
CA LYS A 24 11.91 0.90 3.83
C LYS A 24 12.21 0.29 2.47
N ASN A 25 13.00 0.97 1.66
CA ASN A 25 13.55 0.40 0.43
C ASN A 25 15.01 0.83 0.23
N LYS A 26 15.64 0.45 -0.88
CA LYS A 26 17.05 0.76 -1.14
C LYS A 26 17.37 2.27 -1.22
N LYS A 27 16.37 3.13 -1.46
CA LYS A 27 16.54 4.57 -1.67
C LYS A 27 16.01 5.42 -0.51
N LEU A 28 15.19 4.84 0.38
CA LEU A 28 14.46 5.57 1.41
C LEU A 28 14.80 5.01 2.80
N SER A 29 14.99 5.91 3.77
CA SER A 29 15.02 5.54 5.20
C SER A 29 13.66 4.95 5.64
N PRO A 30 13.55 4.36 6.84
CA PRO A 30 12.26 3.87 7.34
C PRO A 30 11.24 5.02 7.51
N ARG A 31 10.04 4.86 6.96
CA ARG A 31 8.95 5.84 7.07
C ARG A 31 7.57 5.23 6.89
N ILE A 32 6.54 6.02 7.18
CA ILE A 32 5.14 5.61 7.18
C ILE A 32 4.67 5.44 5.74
N GLY A 33 3.92 4.37 5.49
CA GLY A 33 3.22 4.15 4.24
C GLY A 33 1.91 3.40 4.45
N ILE A 34 1.14 3.30 3.38
CA ILE A 34 -0.14 2.59 3.33
C ILE A 34 -0.05 1.48 2.28
N ALA A 35 -0.41 0.25 2.63
CA ALA A 35 -0.45 -0.84 1.67
C ALA A 35 -1.74 -0.81 0.83
N ILE A 36 -1.62 -1.03 -0.49
CA ILE A 36 -2.75 -1.20 -1.42
C ILE A 36 -2.35 -2.15 -2.56
N GLY A 37 -3.06 -3.28 -2.67
CA GLY A 37 -2.67 -4.37 -3.56
C GLY A 37 -1.22 -4.80 -3.28
N ASP A 38 -0.39 -4.78 -4.32
CA ASP A 38 1.04 -5.12 -4.24
C ASP A 38 1.94 -3.88 -4.12
N LYS A 39 1.36 -2.72 -3.81
CA LYS A 39 2.05 -1.43 -3.74
C LYS A 39 1.94 -0.80 -2.36
N ILE A 40 2.84 0.14 -2.10
CA ILE A 40 2.82 0.99 -0.90
C ILE A 40 2.72 2.44 -1.37
N VAL A 41 1.73 3.17 -0.85
CA VAL A 41 1.66 4.61 -0.93
C VAL A 41 2.56 5.18 0.15
N ASP A 42 3.42 6.08 -0.28
CA ASP A 42 4.47 6.66 0.53
C ASP A 42 4.02 8.01 1.09
N LEU A 43 3.94 8.15 2.42
CA LEU A 43 3.41 9.36 3.09
C LEU A 43 4.49 10.43 3.34
#